data_AF-A0A224Y0Q7-F1
#
_entry.id   AF-A0A224Y0Q7-F1
#
_cell.length_a   1.000
_cell.length_b   1.000
_cell.length_c   1.000
_cell.angle_alpha   90.00
_cell.angle_beta   90.00
_cell.angle_gamma   90.00
#
_symmetry.space_group_name_H-M   'P 1'
#
loop_
_entity.id
_entity.type
_entity.pdbx_description
1 polymer ?
#
loop_
_entity_poly.entity_id
_entity_poly.type
_entity_poly.pdbx_seq_one_letter_code
_entity_poly.pdbx_strand_id
1 'polypeptide(L)'
;LWLPWKLTVFWPYFAGMVFDSMLVVSTSTNYTSFAVLLFTFTTELNAGIRVLQHRLETNGPADKKIYKYHKEILELLHEYNRIFSGPVYLEILVSALQPCGFLYAFIKLMKQN
;
A
#
# COMPACT_ATOMS: atom_id res chain seq x y z
N LEU A 1 20.73 -1.10 11.50
CA LEU A 1 20.63 0.07 12.39
C LEU A 1 22.02 0.42 12.92
N TRP A 2 22.46 1.68 12.85
CA TRP A 2 23.66 2.12 13.57
C TRP A 2 23.24 2.50 14.99
N LEU A 3 23.64 1.71 15.98
CA LEU A 3 23.37 1.96 17.39
C LEU A 3 24.65 2.52 18.03
N PRO A 4 24.58 3.61 18.82
CA PRO A 4 25.77 4.23 19.40
C PRO A 4 26.39 3.42 20.56
N TRP A 5 25.84 2.24 20.89
CA TRP A 5 26.24 1.39 22.02
C TRP A 5 26.78 0.06 21.53
N LYS A 6 27.75 -0.52 22.24
CA LYS A 6 28.29 -1.86 21.91
C LYS A 6 27.24 -2.94 22.21
N LEU A 7 26.75 -3.60 21.16
CA LEU A 7 25.80 -4.73 21.21
C LEU A 7 26.41 -6.05 21.69
N THR A 8 27.63 -6.03 22.23
CA THR A 8 28.34 -7.24 22.68
C THR A 8 27.90 -7.72 24.06
N VAL A 9 27.24 -6.87 24.85
CA VAL A 9 26.76 -7.20 26.20
C VAL A 9 25.30 -7.63 26.12
N PHE A 10 24.93 -8.67 26.88
CA PHE A 10 23.62 -9.32 26.81
C PHE A 10 22.43 -8.35 26.96
N TRP A 11 22.47 -7.45 27.94
CA TRP A 11 21.38 -6.50 28.20
C TRP A 11 21.16 -5.48 27.07
N PRO A 12 22.19 -4.76 26.59
CA PRO A 12 22.07 -3.90 25.39
C PRO A 12 21.62 -4.66 24.14
N TYR A 13 22.10 -5.88 23.96
CA TYR A 13 21.70 -6.74 22.84
C TYR A 13 20.22 -7.11 22.90
N PHE A 14 19.75 -7.58 24.05
CA PHE A 14 18.35 -7.92 24.28
C PHE A 14 17.42 -6.71 24.10
N ALA A 15 17.79 -5.55 24.67
CA ALA A 15 17.04 -4.32 24.50
C ALA A 15 16.97 -3.89 23.01
N GLY A 16 18.08 -4.04 22.28
CA GLY A 16 18.12 -3.78 20.84
C GLY A 16 17.20 -4.71 20.04
N MET A 17 17.18 -6.01 20.36
CA MET A 17 16.28 -6.97 19.74
C MET A 17 14.80 -6.67 20.01
N VAL A 18 14.46 -6.33 21.26
CA VAL A 18 13.07 -5.97 21.62
C VAL A 18 12.65 -4.71 20.88
N PHE A 19 13.51 -3.70 20.82
CA PHE A 19 13.23 -2.47 20.07
C PHE A 19 13.04 -2.74 18.58
N ASP A 20 13.93 -3.51 17.95
CA ASP A 20 13.86 -3.84 16.53
C ASP A 20 12.59 -4.64 16.21
N SER A 21 12.25 -5.64 17.03
CA SER A 21 11.01 -6.41 16.86
C SER A 21 9.75 -5.56 17.04
N MET A 22 9.71 -4.63 18.00
CA MET A 22 8.60 -3.67 18.12
C MET A 22 8.51 -2.75 16.89
N LEU A 23 9.65 -2.33 16.33
CA LEU A 23 9.70 -1.51 15.13
C LEU A 23 9.19 -2.29 13.91
N VAL A 24 9.61 -3.56 13.74
CA VAL A 24 9.14 -4.42 12.65
C VAL A 24 7.65 -4.70 12.77
N VAL A 25 7.14 -5.01 13.96
CA VAL A 25 5.70 -5.28 14.16
C VAL A 25 4.87 -4.03 13.90
N SER A 26 5.29 -2.87 14.40
CA SER A 26 4.55 -1.61 14.18
C SER A 26 4.56 -1.18 12.71
N THR A 27 5.71 -1.25 12.04
CA THR A 27 5.83 -0.91 10.61
C THR A 27 5.02 -1.86 9.73
N SER A 28 5.12 -3.17 9.96
CA SER A 28 4.33 -4.17 9.23
C SER A 28 2.84 -3.98 9.44
N THR A 29 2.38 -3.73 10.67
CA THR A 29 0.95 -3.50 10.97
C THR A 29 0.42 -2.26 10.25
N ASN A 30 1.16 -1.16 10.28
CA ASN A 30 0.79 0.06 9.57
C ASN A 30 0.74 -0.15 8.05
N TYR A 31 1.74 -0.87 7.51
CA TYR A 31 1.80 -1.20 6.09
C TYR A 31 0.63 -2.08 5.66
N THR A 32 0.32 -3.15 6.40
CA THR A 32 -0.82 -4.02 6.09
C THR A 32 -2.14 -3.28 6.21
N SER A 33 -2.29 -2.39 7.19
CA SER A 33 -3.50 -1.58 7.35
C SER A 33 -3.70 -0.66 6.15
N PHE A 34 -2.62 -0.02 5.69
CA PHE A 34 -2.64 0.80 4.47
C PHE A 34 -3.02 -0.03 3.24
N ALA A 35 -2.40 -1.21 3.05
CA ALA A 35 -2.70 -2.10 1.94
C ALA A 35 -4.17 -2.58 1.95
N VAL A 36 -4.72 -2.91 3.12
CA VAL A 36 -6.13 -3.30 3.27
C VAL A 36 -7.06 -2.14 2.92
N LEU A 37 -6.73 -0.92 3.33
CA LEU A 37 -7.51 0.28 2.96
C LEU A 37 -7.49 0.52 1.44
N LEU A 38 -6.32 0.44 0.81
CA LEU A 38 -6.16 0.57 -0.64
C LEU A 38 -6.97 -0.49 -1.39
N PHE A 39 -6.88 -1.75 -0.93
CA PHE A 39 -7.62 -2.86 -1.52
C PHE A 39 -9.13 -2.66 -1.39
N THR A 40 -9.61 -2.33 -0.19
CA THR A 40 -11.03 -2.09 0.10
C THR A 40 -11.57 -0.94 -0.76
N PHE A 41 -10.84 0.17 -0.82
CA PHE A 41 -11.21 1.31 -1.67
C PHE A 41 -11.32 0.91 -3.14
N THR A 42 -10.35 0.15 -3.64
CA THR A 42 -10.35 -0.33 -5.03
C THR A 42 -11.53 -1.27 -5.31
N THR A 43 -11.85 -2.18 -4.38
CA THR A 43 -12.99 -3.10 -4.55
C THR A 43 -14.33 -2.37 -4.55
N GLU A 44 -14.51 -1.39 -3.66
CA GLU A 44 -15.74 -0.58 -3.60
C GLU A 44 -15.89 0.29 -4.85
N LEU A 45 -14.81 0.92 -5.31
CA LEU A 45 -14.82 1.72 -6.54
C LEU A 45 -15.14 0.87 -7.77
N ASN A 46 -14.59 -0.35 -7.86
CA ASN A 46 -14.91 -1.29 -8.92
C ASN A 46 -16.38 -1.73 -8.88
N ALA A 47 -16.93 -1.99 -7.69
CA ALA A 47 -18.36 -2.30 -7.53
C ALA A 47 -19.24 -1.11 -7.96
N GLY A 48 -18.89 0.11 -7.56
CA GLY A 48 -19.59 1.34 -7.98
C GLY A 48 -19.60 1.53 -9.49
N ILE A 49 -18.45 1.30 -10.16
CA ILE A 49 -18.35 1.36 -11.62
C ILE A 49 -19.20 0.29 -12.29
N ARG A 50 -19.20 -0.95 -11.78
CA ARG A 50 -20.05 -2.02 -12.32
C ARG A 50 -21.54 -1.70 -12.23
N VAL A 51 -21.98 -1.14 -11.11
CA VAL A 51 -23.37 -0.67 -10.94
C VAL A 51 -23.68 0.44 -11.94
N LEU A 52 -22.76 1.39 -12.14
CA LEU A 52 -22.91 2.46 -13.12
C LEU A 52 -23.01 1.93 -14.55
N GLN A 53 -22.15 0.99 -14.93
CA GLN A 53 -22.16 0.32 -16.24
C GLN A 53 -23.48 -0.41 -16.47
N HIS A 54 -23.93 -1.21 -15.50
CA HIS A 54 -25.21 -1.92 -15.61
C HIS A 54 -26.40 -0.97 -15.77
N ARG A 55 -26.40 0.15 -15.05
CA ARG A 55 -27.44 1.19 -15.20
C ARG A 55 -27.40 1.88 -16.56
N LEU A 56 -26.21 2.10 -17.11
CA LEU A 56 -26.04 2.67 -18.44
C LEU A 56 -26.56 1.74 -19.53
N GLU A 57 -26.31 0.44 -19.40
CA GLU A 57 -26.81 -0.58 -20.32
C GLU A 57 -28.33 -0.76 -20.25
N THR A 58 -28.91 -0.66 -19.05
CA THR A 58 -30.36 -0.88 -18.83
C THR A 58 -31.23 0.35 -19.09
N ASN A 59 -30.82 1.53 -18.61
CA ASN A 59 -31.62 2.76 -18.69
C ASN A 59 -31.18 3.69 -19.83
N GLY A 60 -30.05 3.40 -20.47
CA GLY A 60 -29.46 4.26 -21.50
C GLY A 60 -28.85 5.57 -20.96
N PRO A 61 -28.20 6.35 -21.82
CA PRO A 61 -27.47 7.57 -21.43
C PRO A 61 -28.37 8.75 -21.03
N ALA A 62 -29.69 8.63 -21.18
CA ALA A 62 -30.66 9.69 -20.85
C ALA A 62 -30.99 9.77 -19.35
N ASP A 63 -30.57 8.79 -18.54
CA ASP A 63 -30.82 8.79 -17.09
C ASP A 63 -29.91 9.80 -16.38
N LYS A 64 -30.49 10.94 -15.97
CA LYS A 64 -29.81 12.02 -15.24
C LYS A 64 -29.14 11.54 -13.94
N LYS A 65 -29.57 10.42 -13.36
CA LYS A 65 -28.98 9.87 -12.13
C LYS A 65 -27.60 9.26 -12.38
N ILE A 66 -27.34 8.72 -13.58
CA ILE A 66 -26.04 8.13 -13.94
C ILE A 66 -24.94 9.17 -13.87
N TYR A 67 -25.19 10.37 -14.41
CA TYR A 67 -24.21 11.46 -14.36
C TYR A 67 -23.89 11.89 -12.93
N LYS A 68 -24.90 11.89 -12.04
CA LYS A 68 -24.71 12.19 -10.62
C LYS A 68 -23.80 11.15 -9.94
N TYR A 69 -24.07 9.87 -10.12
CA TYR A 69 -23.24 8.80 -9.55
C TYR A 69 -21.81 8.79 -10.12
N HIS A 70 -21.66 9.04 -11.42
CA HIS A 70 -20.34 9.17 -12.03
C HIS A 70 -19.54 10.33 -11.42
N LYS A 71 -20.19 11.48 -11.20
CA LYS A 71 -19.58 12.63 -10.54
C LYS A 71 -19.17 12.31 -9.10
N GLU A 72 -20.03 11.65 -8.33
CA GLU A 72 -19.70 11.24 -6.95
C GLU A 72 -18.49 10.29 -6.90
N ILE A 73 -18.39 9.34 -7.83
CA ILE A 73 -17.22 8.44 -7.96
C ILE A 73 -15.95 9.25 -8.29
N LEU A 74 -16.04 10.23 -9.18
CA LEU A 74 -14.92 11.10 -9.53
C LEU A 74 -14.47 11.97 -8.34
N GLU A 75 -15.42 12.52 -7.57
CA GLU A 75 -15.11 13.31 -6.37
C GLU A 75 -14.41 12.45 -5.31
N LEU A 76 -14.91 11.23 -5.06
CA LEU A 76 -14.28 10.25 -4.18
C LEU A 76 -12.85 9.91 -4.61
N LEU A 77 -12.64 9.66 -5.92
CA LEU A 77 -11.32 9.36 -6.47
C LEU A 77 -10.37 10.55 -6.33
N HIS A 78 -10.87 11.77 -6.58
CA HIS A 78 -10.06 12.98 -6.48
C HIS A 78 -9.66 13.29 -5.04
N GLU A 79 -10.55 13.05 -4.08
CA GLU A 79 -10.26 13.23 -2.67
C GLU A 79 -9.27 12.16 -2.17
N TYR A 80 -9.46 10.91 -2.58
CA TYR A 80 -8.51 9.83 -2.32
C TYR A 80 -7.11 10.18 -2.85
N ASN A 81 -7.02 10.62 -4.11
CA ASN A 81 -5.76 11.02 -4.72
C ASN A 81 -5.12 12.22 -3.99
N ARG A 82 -5.92 13.20 -3.55
CA ARG A 82 -5.40 14.34 -2.78
C ARG A 82 -4.73 13.90 -1.47
N ILE A 83 -5.30 12.90 -0.78
CA ILE A 83 -4.80 12.44 0.52
C ILE A 83 -3.61 11.49 0.34
N PHE A 84 -3.68 10.58 -0.64
CA PHE A 84 -2.77 9.45 -0.74
C PHE A 84 -1.80 9.48 -1.93
N SER A 85 -1.86 10.46 -2.82
CA SER A 85 -0.95 10.56 -4.00
C SER A 85 0.53 10.48 -3.62
N GLY A 86 0.96 11.24 -2.61
CA GLY A 86 2.35 11.23 -2.14
C GLY A 86 2.80 9.87 -1.60
N PRO A 87 2.12 9.32 -0.56
CA PRO A 87 2.44 8.01 -0.01
C PRO A 87 2.41 6.88 -1.05
N VAL A 88 1.39 6.82 -1.91
CA VAL A 88 1.25 5.79 -2.95
C VAL A 88 2.37 5.91 -3.99
N TYR A 89 2.74 7.13 -4.39
CA TYR A 89 3.84 7.34 -5.34
C TYR A 89 5.18 6.85 -4.76
N LEU A 90 5.45 7.18 -3.50
CA LEU A 90 6.66 6.70 -2.81
C LEU A 90 6.65 5.18 -2.66
N GLU A 91 5.52 4.58 -2.31
CA GLU A 91 5.39 3.13 -2.22
C GLU A 91 5.68 2.45 -3.56
N ILE A 92 5.13 2.95 -4.67
CA ILE A 92 5.38 2.41 -6.01
C ILE A 92 6.88 2.49 -6.33
N LEU A 93 7.52 3.62 -6.04
CA LEU A 93 8.94 3.82 -6.31
C LEU A 93 9.81 2.87 -5.49
N VAL A 94 9.54 2.75 -4.18
CA VAL A 94 10.27 1.83 -3.29
C VAL A 94 10.03 0.39 -3.69
N SER A 95 8.79 0.01 -3.99
CA SER A 95 8.42 -1.36 -4.41
C SER A 95 9.01 -1.73 -5.77
N ALA A 96 9.25 -0.76 -6.66
CA ALA A 96 9.97 -1.00 -7.92
C ALA A 96 11.48 -1.22 -7.71
N LEU A 97 12.06 -0.59 -6.70
CA LEU A 97 13.49 -0.68 -6.37
C LEU A 97 13.85 -1.91 -5.52
N GLN A 98 12.99 -2.30 -4.59
CA GLN A 98 13.18 -3.48 -3.72
C GLN A 98 13.53 -4.78 -4.47
N PRO A 99 12.80 -5.21 -5.53
CA PRO A 99 13.08 -6.48 -6.18
C PRO A 99 14.48 -6.54 -6.77
N CYS A 100 15.06 -5.42 -7.23
CA CYS A 100 16.42 -5.40 -7.77
C CYS A 100 17.48 -5.77 -6.72
N GLY A 101 17.36 -5.24 -5.51
CA GLY A 101 18.26 -5.57 -4.40
C GLY A 101 18.08 -6.99 -3.90
N PHE A 102 16.82 -7.43 -3.76
CA PHE A 102 16.50 -8.80 -3.35
C PHE A 102 16.93 -9.84 -4.37
N LEU A 103 16.68 -9.63 -5.67
CA LEU A 103 17.14 -10.54 -6.73
C LEU A 103 18.65 -10.65 -6.73
N TYR A 104 19.37 -9.54 -6.62
CA TYR A 104 20.83 -9.55 -6.59
C TYR A 104 21.38 -10.36 -5.42
N ALA A 105 20.84 -10.15 -4.21
CA ALA A 105 21.23 -10.92 -3.03
C ALA A 105 20.90 -12.42 -3.18
N PHE A 106 19.73 -12.74 -3.74
CA PHE A 106 19.30 -14.11 -4.00
C PHE A 106 20.19 -14.83 -5.02
N ILE A 107 20.52 -14.18 -6.14
CA ILE A 107 21.46 -14.71 -7.14
C ILE A 107 22.83 -14.96 -6.52
N LYS A 108 23.31 -14.04 -5.66
CA LYS A 108 24.60 -14.19 -4.98
C LYS A 108 24.60 -15.38 -4.02
N LEU A 109 23.52 -15.60 -3.27
CA LEU A 109 23.36 -16.77 -2.40
C LEU A 109 23.37 -18.08 -3.20
N MET A 110 22.65 -18.14 -4.33
CA MET A 110 22.64 -19.33 -5.17
C MET A 110 23.99 -19.63 -5.84
N LYS A 111 24.83 -18.62 -6.06
CA LYS A 111 26.18 -18.78 -6.65
C LYS A 111 27.25 -19.17 -5.63
N GLN A 112 26.97 -19.03 -4.33
CA GLN A 112 27.90 -19.40 -3.25
C GLN A 112 27.66 -20.82 -2.72
N ASN A 113 26.53 -21.44 -3.07
CA ASN A 113 26.29 -22.88 -2.97
C ASN A 113 26.69 -23.59 -4.27
#